data_AF-A0A7S1NCJ4-F1
#
_entry.id   AF-A0A7S1NCJ4-F1
#
_cell.length_a   1.000
_cell.length_b   1.000
_cell.length_c   1.000
_cell.angle_alpha   90.00
_cell.angle_beta   90.00
_cell.angle_gamma   90.00
#
_symmetry.space_group_name_H-M   'P 1'
#
loop_
_entity.id
_entity.type
_entity.pdbx_description
1 polymer ?
#
loop_
_entity_poly.entity_id
_entity_poly.type
_entity_poly.pdbx_seq_one_letter_code
_entity_poly.pdbx_strand_id
1 'polypeptide(L)'
;SSSAAWCMPWWGLFLWVHCLFNSVDARDGTLDNLQETRNHSLWTEYSQWGIGGNTRTPCTPTHDLAGEWAPSSTQYKDHFIDAHSICAETDERYHIPRCGLYKKPQFLWQFYWRPSACDLPTPNPVRIGAALDNRSLYFVGDSIMESHYRSLKCLLQRHFNLTCNNYPPSRRAEWCVGVDFEPSSSVVSRPPVRFAIHFFIAGFGGVPTIPASLKRAAPDADLVILNAGPHIHDPRQLHGVTQRAIATWRELGLQIPILWRETLAQHFQNPDGTGAYIEPKLSDHLRKQGKLKKCGPIRVNRSMADVFNTVTNPLIAEAGWPMLPAWNASSTLYWHHLPFGKFTHPNAADCTHYCMPNQLFAMLNAMVLVHLEHLEAPPRVIHLNRPVGPAMLFEPPPPPLTEQELAELMKDKIAKGKEKKKKDKRIQDREEKRAKRSEEKRKSWIEEKKKEKGRRDDEGEKKTENNDKKER
;
A
#
# COMPACT_ATOMS: atom_id res chain seq x y z
N SER A 1 -65.24 1.10 -43.71
CA SER A 1 -65.16 2.57 -43.63
C SER A 1 -63.77 2.99 -44.06
N SER A 2 -63.68 3.40 -45.32
CA SER A 2 -62.48 3.81 -46.02
C SER A 2 -62.02 5.20 -45.57
N SER A 3 -60.73 5.47 -45.54
CA SER A 3 -60.20 6.83 -45.71
C SER A 3 -58.80 6.76 -46.30
N ALA A 4 -58.78 6.98 -47.61
CA ALA A 4 -57.60 7.11 -48.46
C ALA A 4 -57.08 8.56 -48.46
N ALA A 5 -55.87 8.70 -48.98
CA ALA A 5 -55.09 9.92 -49.19
C ALA A 5 -55.79 11.03 -49.97
N TRP A 6 -55.34 12.27 -49.73
CA TRP A 6 -55.33 13.36 -50.71
C TRP A 6 -53.97 14.07 -50.69
N CYS A 7 -53.28 13.99 -51.81
CA CYS A 7 -52.16 14.87 -52.18
C CYS A 7 -52.71 16.18 -52.76
N MET A 8 -52.02 17.29 -52.54
CA MET A 8 -51.75 18.30 -53.59
C MET A 8 -50.66 19.31 -53.16
N PRO A 9 -49.99 19.97 -54.12
CA PRO A 9 -48.57 20.36 -54.05
C PRO A 9 -48.34 21.88 -54.15
N TRP A 10 -47.11 22.37 -53.90
CA TRP A 10 -46.32 23.21 -54.83
C TRP A 10 -45.07 23.86 -54.16
N TRP A 11 -43.92 23.70 -54.85
CA TRP A 11 -42.77 24.62 -55.06
C TRP A 11 -42.13 25.28 -53.81
N GLY A 12 -40.85 25.14 -53.48
CA GLY A 12 -39.65 24.82 -54.26
C GLY A 12 -38.60 25.87 -53.93
N LEU A 13 -37.47 25.48 -53.32
CA LEU A 13 -36.17 26.12 -53.57
C LEU A 13 -35.02 25.24 -53.07
N PHE A 14 -34.07 25.06 -53.98
CA PHE A 14 -32.85 24.29 -53.88
C PHE A 14 -31.90 24.76 -52.77
N LEU A 15 -31.22 23.82 -52.10
CA LEU A 15 -29.77 23.90 -51.86
C LEU A 15 -29.18 22.52 -51.60
N TRP A 16 -27.96 22.36 -52.10
CA TRP A 16 -27.28 21.14 -52.51
C TRP A 16 -26.72 20.27 -51.37
N VAL A 17 -26.98 18.97 -51.53
CA VAL A 17 -26.19 17.76 -51.21
C VAL A 17 -24.72 17.95 -50.77
N HIS A 18 -24.38 17.33 -49.64
CA HIS A 18 -23.23 16.40 -49.53
C HIS A 18 -23.46 15.40 -48.37
N CYS A 19 -24.12 14.28 -48.67
CA CYS A 19 -23.97 13.05 -47.91
C CYS A 19 -22.84 12.24 -48.56
N LEU A 20 -21.66 12.23 -47.93
CA LEU A 20 -20.65 11.22 -48.23
C LEU A 20 -20.87 10.03 -47.29
N PHE A 21 -21.47 8.98 -47.87
CA PHE A 21 -21.30 7.61 -47.42
C PHE A 21 -19.81 7.27 -47.51
N ASN A 22 -19.14 7.03 -46.39
CA ASN A 22 -17.93 6.22 -46.39
C ASN A 22 -18.33 4.78 -46.09
N SER A 23 -18.48 4.03 -47.18
CA SER A 23 -18.19 2.61 -47.30
C SER A 23 -16.87 2.29 -46.60
N VAL A 24 -16.91 1.51 -45.52
CA VAL A 24 -15.74 0.78 -45.04
C VAL A 24 -15.91 -0.66 -45.49
N ASP A 25 -15.09 -1.03 -46.48
CA ASP A 25 -14.91 -2.39 -46.95
C ASP A 25 -14.52 -3.30 -45.79
N ALA A 26 -15.37 -4.29 -45.52
CA ALA A 26 -15.09 -5.39 -44.63
C ALA A 26 -14.26 -6.43 -45.40
N ARG A 27 -12.93 -6.35 -45.33
CA ARG A 27 -12.04 -7.49 -45.61
C ARG A 27 -10.86 -7.48 -44.65
N ASP A 28 -10.75 -8.58 -43.92
CA ASP A 28 -9.60 -9.08 -43.16
C ASP A 28 -8.90 -8.10 -42.21
N GLY A 29 -9.33 -8.10 -40.94
CA GLY A 29 -8.62 -7.47 -39.83
C GLY A 29 -9.08 -8.05 -38.50
N THR A 30 -8.13 -8.58 -37.74
CA THR A 30 -8.26 -9.35 -36.50
C THR A 30 -9.11 -8.70 -35.39
N LEU A 31 -9.70 -9.54 -34.54
CA LEU A 31 -10.56 -9.18 -33.40
C LEU A 31 -9.92 -8.22 -32.37
N ASP A 32 -8.61 -8.01 -32.45
CA ASP A 32 -7.82 -7.23 -31.48
C ASP A 32 -8.08 -5.70 -31.57
N ASN A 33 -8.44 -5.17 -32.75
CA ASN A 33 -8.58 -3.72 -32.95
C ASN A 33 -9.89 -3.10 -32.41
N LEU A 34 -10.91 -3.92 -32.11
CA LEU A 34 -12.20 -3.44 -31.60
C LEU A 34 -12.23 -3.26 -30.07
N GLN A 35 -11.33 -3.94 -29.34
CA GLN A 35 -11.13 -3.73 -27.90
C GLN A 35 -10.35 -2.44 -27.63
N GLU A 36 -9.33 -2.16 -28.44
CA GLU A 36 -8.43 -1.02 -28.27
C GLU A 36 -9.13 0.33 -28.53
N THR A 37 -10.02 0.39 -29.52
CA THR A 37 -10.77 1.62 -29.86
C THR A 37 -11.96 1.90 -28.93
N ARG A 38 -12.58 0.88 -28.31
CA ARG A 38 -13.70 1.04 -27.36
C ARG A 38 -13.29 1.39 -25.94
N ASN A 39 -12.04 1.07 -25.58
CA ASN A 39 -11.37 1.53 -24.37
C ASN A 39 -10.75 2.93 -24.52
N HIS A 40 -11.00 3.66 -25.61
CA HIS A 40 -10.53 5.04 -25.72
C HIS A 40 -11.60 6.05 -25.29
N SER A 41 -12.87 5.91 -25.73
CA SER A 41 -13.85 7.00 -25.61
C SER A 41 -14.30 7.33 -24.17
N LEU A 42 -14.59 6.33 -23.33
CA LEU A 42 -14.87 6.52 -21.89
C LEU A 42 -13.62 6.91 -21.08
N TRP A 43 -12.44 6.60 -21.59
CA TRP A 43 -11.17 6.85 -20.91
C TRP A 43 -10.65 8.26 -21.18
N THR A 44 -10.93 8.85 -22.35
CA THR A 44 -10.62 10.26 -22.65
C THR A 44 -11.37 11.24 -21.76
N GLU A 45 -12.62 10.91 -21.39
CA GLU A 45 -13.39 11.79 -20.52
C GLU A 45 -12.83 11.74 -19.09
N TYR A 46 -12.29 10.61 -18.60
CA TYR A 46 -11.72 10.45 -17.24
C TYR A 46 -10.19 10.59 -17.10
N SER A 47 -9.43 10.64 -18.19
CA SER A 47 -7.97 10.85 -18.18
C SER A 47 -7.57 12.31 -17.99
N GLN A 48 -8.48 13.25 -18.24
CA GLN A 48 -8.26 14.70 -18.07
C GLN A 48 -8.33 15.19 -16.60
N TRP A 49 -8.45 14.27 -15.64
CA TRP A 49 -8.69 14.57 -14.21
C TRP A 49 -7.38 14.57 -13.41
N GLY A 50 -6.25 14.33 -14.10
CA GLY A 50 -4.91 14.65 -13.62
C GLY A 50 -4.64 16.14 -13.73
N ILE A 51 -4.28 16.74 -12.61
CA ILE A 51 -3.90 18.14 -12.44
C ILE A 51 -2.98 18.60 -13.60
N GLY A 52 -3.39 19.71 -14.24
CA GLY A 52 -2.74 20.46 -15.32
C GLY A 52 -1.35 20.03 -15.81
N GLY A 53 -1.25 19.73 -17.11
CA GLY A 53 -0.06 19.94 -17.94
C GLY A 53 1.23 19.21 -17.51
N ASN A 54 1.15 18.13 -16.74
CA ASN A 54 2.33 17.51 -16.16
C ASN A 54 2.93 16.46 -17.11
N THR A 55 4.20 16.64 -17.47
CA THR A 55 5.00 15.76 -18.35
C THR A 55 5.43 14.45 -17.68
N ARG A 56 4.73 14.00 -16.63
CA ARG A 56 5.13 12.85 -15.81
C ARG A 56 4.42 11.59 -16.29
N THR A 57 5.14 10.48 -16.23
CA THR A 57 4.67 9.19 -16.73
C THR A 57 3.71 8.53 -15.74
N PRO A 58 2.65 7.84 -16.21
CA PRO A 58 1.80 7.02 -15.35
C PRO A 58 2.61 5.97 -14.57
N CYS A 59 2.21 5.70 -13.33
CA CYS A 59 2.84 4.65 -12.54
C CYS A 59 2.63 3.25 -13.15
N THR A 60 3.64 2.40 -12.98
CA THR A 60 3.63 0.97 -13.32
C THR A 60 4.10 0.17 -12.10
N PRO A 61 3.89 -1.16 -12.05
CA PRO A 61 4.31 -2.01 -10.93
C PRO A 61 5.80 -1.96 -10.57
N THR A 62 6.67 -1.50 -11.47
CA THR A 62 8.13 -1.46 -11.28
C THR A 62 8.63 -0.12 -10.74
N HIS A 63 7.79 0.92 -10.70
CA HIS A 63 8.18 2.22 -10.19
C HIS A 63 8.37 2.21 -8.67
N ASP A 64 9.34 2.99 -8.19
CA ASP A 64 9.43 3.34 -6.77
C ASP A 64 8.28 4.30 -6.41
N LEU A 65 7.39 3.85 -5.54
CA LEU A 65 6.23 4.59 -5.11
C LEU A 65 6.48 5.43 -3.84
N ALA A 66 7.75 5.59 -3.42
CA ALA A 66 8.16 6.60 -2.45
C ALA A 66 7.78 8.01 -2.94
N GLY A 67 7.41 8.89 -2.02
CA GLY A 67 6.83 10.18 -2.36
C GLY A 67 6.47 11.02 -1.14
N GLU A 68 5.55 11.95 -1.35
CA GLU A 68 5.07 12.90 -0.35
C GLU A 68 3.56 13.15 -0.47
N TRP A 69 2.96 13.67 0.60
CA TRP A 69 1.59 14.18 0.56
C TRP A 69 1.56 15.54 -0.11
N ALA A 70 0.90 15.65 -1.26
CA ALA A 70 0.73 16.88 -2.01
C ALA A 70 -0.72 17.38 -1.92
N PRO A 71 -0.98 18.70 -1.97
CA PRO A 71 -2.33 19.25 -2.02
C PRO A 71 -3.11 18.71 -3.22
N SER A 72 -4.35 18.29 -2.98
CA SER A 72 -5.22 17.68 -3.96
C SER A 72 -6.19 18.70 -4.57
N SER A 73 -6.61 18.46 -5.81
CA SER A 73 -7.67 19.24 -6.44
C SER A 73 -9.03 18.93 -5.76
N THR A 74 -9.97 19.88 -5.86
CA THR A 74 -11.34 19.72 -5.34
C THR A 74 -12.03 18.47 -5.91
N GLN A 75 -11.66 18.08 -7.13
CA GLN A 75 -12.26 16.97 -7.85
C GLN A 75 -11.92 15.59 -7.25
N TYR A 76 -10.65 15.36 -6.89
CA TYR A 76 -10.24 14.13 -6.20
C TYR A 76 -10.92 13.97 -4.84
N LYS A 77 -11.09 15.10 -4.14
CA LYS A 77 -11.79 15.19 -2.86
C LYS A 77 -13.25 14.73 -3.00
N ASP A 78 -13.99 15.26 -3.98
CA ASP A 78 -15.42 14.96 -4.14
C ASP A 78 -15.65 13.49 -4.56
N HIS A 79 -14.83 12.93 -5.45
CA HIS A 79 -14.99 11.53 -5.87
C HIS A 79 -14.79 10.51 -4.76
N PHE A 80 -13.74 10.66 -3.94
CA PHE A 80 -13.42 9.68 -2.92
C PHE A 80 -14.28 9.85 -1.65
N ILE A 81 -14.53 11.09 -1.22
CA ILE A 81 -15.37 11.37 -0.05
C ILE A 81 -16.81 10.94 -0.31
N ASP A 82 -17.37 11.29 -1.46
CA ASP A 82 -18.77 10.98 -1.77
C ASP A 82 -18.98 9.47 -1.88
N ALA A 83 -18.03 8.74 -2.49
CA ALA A 83 -18.10 7.28 -2.56
C ALA A 83 -18.17 6.62 -1.17
N HIS A 84 -17.41 7.16 -0.21
CA HIS A 84 -17.41 6.63 1.15
C HIS A 84 -18.56 7.15 2.01
N SER A 85 -19.25 8.21 1.59
CA SER A 85 -20.48 8.68 2.25
C SER A 85 -21.66 7.72 2.04
N ILE A 86 -21.69 7.04 0.89
CA ILE A 86 -22.68 6.02 0.51
C ILE A 86 -22.52 4.74 1.35
N CYS A 87 -21.29 4.48 1.79
CA CYS A 87 -20.94 3.38 2.67
C CYS A 87 -21.38 3.66 4.13
N ALA A 88 -22.69 3.82 4.31
CA ALA A 88 -23.30 4.19 5.58
C ALA A 88 -23.20 3.07 6.64
N GLU A 89 -22.92 1.84 6.22
CA GLU A 89 -22.50 0.72 7.09
C GLU A 89 -21.05 0.89 7.54
N THR A 90 -20.77 1.96 8.27
CA THR A 90 -19.74 1.87 9.30
C THR A 90 -20.28 0.90 10.35
N ASP A 91 -20.01 -0.39 10.17
CA ASP A 91 -20.35 -1.41 11.16
C ASP A 91 -19.75 -0.94 12.49
N GLU A 92 -20.62 -0.54 13.42
CA GLU A 92 -20.23 0.04 14.70
C GLU A 92 -19.22 -0.85 15.42
N ARG A 93 -19.25 -2.16 15.15
CA ARG A 93 -18.42 -3.17 15.79
C ARG A 93 -16.95 -3.21 15.32
N TYR A 94 -16.59 -2.64 14.16
CA TYR A 94 -15.29 -2.89 13.49
C TYR A 94 -14.27 -1.76 13.54
N HIS A 95 -14.34 -0.87 14.52
CA HIS A 95 -13.29 0.13 14.72
C HIS A 95 -13.06 1.01 13.48
N ILE A 96 -14.11 1.31 12.71
CA ILE A 96 -14.02 2.29 11.63
C ILE A 96 -15.05 3.40 11.88
N PRO A 97 -14.76 4.30 12.82
CA PRO A 97 -15.52 5.53 12.94
C PRO A 97 -15.37 6.35 11.67
N ARG A 98 -16.48 6.96 11.24
CA ARG A 98 -16.43 8.07 10.29
C ARG A 98 -15.54 9.16 10.86
N CYS A 99 -14.52 9.62 10.12
CA CYS A 99 -13.71 10.76 10.57
C CYS A 99 -14.60 11.99 10.91
N GLY A 100 -15.75 12.13 10.22
CA GLY A 100 -16.75 13.18 10.43
C GLY A 100 -17.49 13.15 11.77
N LEU A 101 -17.63 11.98 12.42
CA LEU A 101 -18.27 11.88 13.76
C LEU A 101 -17.41 12.51 14.86
N TYR A 102 -16.14 12.80 14.58
CA TYR A 102 -15.20 13.38 15.54
C TYR A 102 -14.87 14.85 15.27
N LYS A 103 -15.67 15.55 14.45
CA LYS A 103 -15.40 16.95 14.05
C LYS A 103 -13.98 17.14 13.52
N LYS A 104 -13.39 16.10 12.91
CA LYS A 104 -12.05 16.22 12.36
C LYS A 104 -12.07 17.16 11.16
N PRO A 105 -11.04 18.00 11.00
CA PRO A 105 -11.14 19.09 10.06
C PRO A 105 -11.15 18.57 8.62
N GLN A 106 -11.86 19.28 7.74
CA GLN A 106 -11.99 18.91 6.33
C GLN A 106 -10.65 18.91 5.56
N PHE A 107 -9.54 19.38 6.17
CA PHE A 107 -8.21 19.34 5.56
C PHE A 107 -7.66 17.92 5.38
N LEU A 108 -8.17 16.93 6.11
CA LEU A 108 -7.72 15.52 5.99
C LEU A 108 -7.92 14.94 4.60
N TRP A 109 -8.75 15.59 3.78
CA TRP A 109 -9.10 15.17 2.43
C TRP A 109 -8.42 16.00 1.35
N GLN A 110 -7.66 17.02 1.73
CA GLN A 110 -7.07 17.98 0.80
C GLN A 110 -5.72 17.51 0.26
N PHE A 111 -5.34 16.24 0.48
CA PHE A 111 -4.05 15.72 0.08
C PHE A 111 -4.20 14.43 -0.73
N TYR A 112 -3.26 14.20 -1.64
CA TYR A 112 -3.06 12.93 -2.32
C TYR A 112 -1.60 12.52 -2.21
N TRP A 113 -1.33 11.23 -2.31
CA TRP A 113 0.04 10.74 -2.33
C TRP A 113 0.65 10.95 -3.71
N ARG A 114 1.77 11.67 -3.77
CA ARG A 114 2.50 11.95 -5.00
C ARG A 114 3.84 11.21 -4.99
N PRO A 115 3.96 10.07 -5.68
CA PRO A 115 5.25 9.42 -5.89
C PRO A 115 6.24 10.36 -6.59
N SER A 116 7.53 10.21 -6.28
CA SER A 116 8.61 10.98 -6.93
C SER A 116 8.91 10.48 -8.35
N ALA A 117 8.64 9.21 -8.64
CA ALA A 117 8.98 8.59 -9.92
C ALA A 117 7.87 8.64 -10.97
N CYS A 118 6.61 8.78 -10.58
CA CYS A 118 5.47 8.65 -11.48
C CYS A 118 4.21 9.35 -10.95
N ASP A 119 3.18 9.41 -11.81
CA ASP A 119 1.86 9.92 -11.45
C ASP A 119 0.89 8.75 -11.18
N LEU A 120 0.45 8.68 -9.92
CA LEU A 120 -0.46 7.64 -9.44
C LEU A 120 -1.89 7.91 -9.97
N PRO A 121 -2.61 6.89 -10.49
CA PRO A 121 -3.95 7.10 -11.00
C PRO A 121 -4.92 7.47 -9.87
N THR A 122 -6.01 8.15 -10.24
CA THR A 122 -7.12 8.32 -9.29
C THR A 122 -7.81 6.96 -9.08
N PRO A 123 -8.11 6.56 -7.83
CA PRO A 123 -8.82 5.31 -7.56
C PRO A 123 -10.29 5.44 -7.98
N ASN A 124 -10.55 5.25 -9.28
CA ASN A 124 -11.87 5.36 -9.89
C ASN A 124 -12.60 4.00 -9.81
N PRO A 125 -13.86 3.94 -9.34
CA PRO A 125 -14.53 2.65 -9.17
C PRO A 125 -14.75 1.94 -10.49
N VAL A 126 -15.13 2.65 -11.56
CA VAL A 126 -15.34 2.06 -12.90
C VAL A 126 -14.05 1.46 -13.44
N ARG A 127 -12.92 2.17 -13.33
CA ARG A 127 -11.61 1.65 -13.76
C ARG A 127 -11.21 0.41 -12.97
N ILE A 128 -11.38 0.43 -11.65
CA ILE A 128 -11.08 -0.73 -10.80
C ILE A 128 -11.99 -1.91 -11.16
N GLY A 129 -13.30 -1.67 -11.31
CA GLY A 129 -14.25 -2.71 -11.69
C GLY A 129 -13.93 -3.32 -13.06
N ALA A 130 -13.55 -2.50 -14.04
CA ALA A 130 -13.11 -2.96 -15.36
C ALA A 130 -11.79 -3.76 -15.28
N ALA A 131 -10.83 -3.33 -14.47
CA ALA A 131 -9.59 -4.06 -14.24
C ALA A 131 -9.82 -5.38 -13.48
N LEU A 132 -10.92 -5.48 -12.73
CA LEU A 132 -11.38 -6.69 -12.04
C LEU A 132 -12.37 -7.52 -12.86
N ASP A 133 -12.72 -7.14 -14.09
CA ASP A 133 -13.73 -7.85 -14.85
C ASP A 133 -13.32 -9.31 -15.09
N ASN A 134 -14.19 -10.24 -14.69
CA ASN A 134 -13.94 -11.67 -14.61
C ASN A 134 -12.67 -12.03 -13.83
N ARG A 135 -12.42 -11.32 -12.72
CA ARG A 135 -11.34 -11.60 -11.77
C ARG A 135 -11.79 -11.59 -10.32
N SER A 136 -11.00 -12.24 -9.48
CA SER A 136 -11.17 -12.27 -8.03
C SER A 136 -9.94 -11.70 -7.30
N LEU A 137 -10.20 -10.77 -6.37
CA LEU A 137 -9.18 -10.10 -5.57
C LEU A 137 -9.30 -10.47 -4.10
N TYR A 138 -8.22 -10.97 -3.51
CA TYR A 138 -8.19 -11.48 -2.14
C TYR A 138 -7.36 -10.57 -1.23
N PHE A 139 -7.97 -10.06 -0.18
CA PHE A 139 -7.32 -9.32 0.90
C PHE A 139 -7.08 -10.27 2.06
N VAL A 140 -5.82 -10.56 2.37
CA VAL A 140 -5.46 -11.50 3.42
C VAL A 140 -4.51 -10.83 4.40
N GLY A 141 -4.88 -10.77 5.67
CA GLY A 141 -4.02 -10.15 6.67
C GLY A 141 -4.71 -9.87 7.99
N ASP A 142 -4.38 -8.75 8.60
CA ASP A 142 -4.92 -8.30 9.89
C ASP A 142 -6.11 -7.33 9.75
N SER A 143 -6.50 -6.70 10.85
CA SER A 143 -7.56 -5.69 10.91
C SER A 143 -7.26 -4.41 10.10
N ILE A 144 -5.99 -4.13 9.80
CA ILE A 144 -5.61 -3.03 8.91
C ILE A 144 -5.77 -3.46 7.44
N MET A 145 -5.60 -4.75 7.12
CA MET A 145 -5.99 -5.28 5.82
C MET A 145 -7.51 -5.22 5.63
N GLU A 146 -8.29 -5.51 6.67
CA GLU A 146 -9.75 -5.34 6.65
C GLU A 146 -10.14 -3.90 6.31
N SER A 147 -9.45 -2.92 6.88
CA SER A 147 -9.71 -1.50 6.61
C SER A 147 -9.45 -1.15 5.15
N HIS A 148 -8.39 -1.69 4.54
CA HIS A 148 -8.09 -1.52 3.12
C HIS A 148 -9.17 -2.16 2.24
N TYR A 149 -9.56 -3.41 2.52
CA TYR A 149 -10.65 -4.10 1.83
C TYR A 149 -11.96 -3.30 1.88
N ARG A 150 -12.35 -2.83 3.08
CA ARG A 150 -13.57 -2.05 3.28
C ARG A 150 -13.54 -0.73 2.51
N SER A 151 -12.39 -0.06 2.45
CA SER A 151 -12.25 1.15 1.62
C SER A 151 -12.50 0.86 0.14
N LEU A 152 -11.93 -0.24 -0.40
CA LEU A 152 -12.17 -0.64 -1.78
C LEU A 152 -13.64 -1.01 -2.02
N LYS A 153 -14.23 -1.80 -1.13
CA LYS A 153 -15.64 -2.18 -1.17
C LYS A 153 -16.54 -0.94 -1.25
N CYS A 154 -16.32 0.03 -0.36
CA CYS A 154 -17.07 1.29 -0.34
C CYS A 154 -16.93 2.08 -1.64
N LEU A 155 -15.72 2.15 -2.19
CA LEU A 155 -15.47 2.79 -3.47
C LEU A 155 -16.28 2.13 -4.59
N LEU A 156 -16.28 0.79 -4.65
CA LEU A 156 -16.97 0.02 -5.69
C LEU A 156 -18.50 0.10 -5.59
N GLN A 157 -19.07 0.18 -4.39
CA GLN A 157 -20.53 0.31 -4.18
C GLN A 157 -21.14 1.56 -4.83
N ARG A 158 -20.33 2.55 -5.22
CA ARG A 158 -20.79 3.74 -5.96
C ARG A 158 -21.29 3.40 -7.37
N HIS A 159 -20.72 2.38 -8.00
CA HIS A 159 -20.99 2.04 -9.41
C HIS A 159 -21.37 0.57 -9.63
N PHE A 160 -21.24 -0.28 -8.62
CA PHE A 160 -21.57 -1.69 -8.73
C PHE A 160 -22.55 -2.10 -7.64
N ASN A 161 -23.48 -2.98 -8.00
CA ASN A 161 -24.30 -3.67 -7.03
C ASN A 161 -23.47 -4.79 -6.38
N LEU A 162 -23.09 -4.61 -5.11
CA LEU A 162 -22.31 -5.60 -4.37
C LEU A 162 -23.24 -6.49 -3.52
N THR A 163 -23.27 -7.79 -3.85
CA THR A 163 -23.88 -8.80 -2.97
C THR A 163 -22.78 -9.38 -2.08
N CYS A 164 -22.86 -9.12 -0.76
CA CYS A 164 -21.85 -9.54 0.20
C CYS A 164 -22.39 -10.59 1.17
N ASN A 165 -21.54 -11.54 1.53
CA ASN A 165 -21.84 -12.61 2.46
C ASN A 165 -20.72 -12.71 3.51
N ASN A 166 -21.13 -12.80 4.78
CA ASN A 166 -20.22 -12.99 5.90
C ASN A 166 -20.08 -14.48 6.23
N TYR A 167 -18.89 -14.93 6.61
CA TYR A 167 -18.71 -16.29 7.14
C TYR A 167 -19.12 -16.37 8.62
N PRO A 168 -20.17 -17.12 8.97
CA PRO A 168 -20.53 -17.38 10.37
C PRO A 168 -19.56 -18.41 10.99
N PRO A 169 -19.34 -18.40 12.31
CA PRO A 169 -19.84 -17.46 13.32
C PRO A 169 -18.90 -16.29 13.61
N SER A 170 -17.71 -16.23 13.00
CA SER A 170 -16.63 -15.32 13.46
C SER A 170 -16.49 -14.03 12.66
N ARG A 171 -17.18 -13.84 11.52
CA ARG A 171 -17.05 -12.66 10.63
C ARG A 171 -15.58 -12.29 10.35
N ARG A 172 -14.71 -13.30 10.36
CA ARG A 172 -13.27 -13.24 10.09
C ARG A 172 -12.97 -13.32 8.60
N ALA A 173 -14.01 -13.47 7.81
CA ALA A 173 -13.95 -13.46 6.38
C ALA A 173 -15.25 -12.90 5.82
N GLU A 174 -15.13 -12.18 4.72
CA GLU A 174 -16.22 -11.60 3.96
C GLU A 174 -15.93 -11.81 2.48
N TRP A 175 -16.96 -12.05 1.68
CA TRP A 175 -16.82 -12.07 0.23
C TRP A 175 -17.97 -11.30 -0.40
N CYS A 176 -17.66 -10.54 -1.44
CA CYS A 176 -18.62 -9.76 -2.20
C CYS A 176 -18.47 -10.08 -3.69
N VAL A 177 -19.60 -10.20 -4.37
CA VAL A 177 -19.69 -10.20 -5.84
C VAL A 177 -20.20 -8.85 -6.28
N GLY A 178 -19.49 -8.23 -7.21
CA GLY A 178 -19.93 -7.01 -7.87
C GLY A 178 -20.44 -7.29 -9.27
N VAL A 179 -21.57 -6.67 -9.60
CA VAL A 179 -22.12 -6.61 -10.97
C VAL A 179 -22.42 -5.15 -11.28
N ASP A 180 -22.18 -4.73 -12.52
CA ASP A 180 -22.51 -3.38 -12.98
C ASP A 180 -24.00 -3.05 -12.73
N PHE A 181 -24.32 -1.79 -12.45
CA PHE A 181 -25.72 -1.38 -12.45
C PHE A 181 -26.29 -1.64 -13.85
N GLU A 182 -27.48 -2.23 -13.92
CA GLU A 182 -28.09 -2.62 -15.21
C GLU A 182 -27.93 -1.50 -16.25
N PRO A 183 -27.54 -1.82 -17.50
CA PRO A 183 -27.38 -0.80 -18.51
C PRO A 183 -28.73 -0.12 -18.70
N SER A 184 -28.76 1.19 -18.39
CA SER A 184 -29.83 2.09 -18.83
C SER A 184 -30.16 1.75 -20.28
N SER A 185 -31.43 1.43 -20.51
CA SER A 185 -32.12 0.88 -21.70
C SER A 185 -31.75 1.37 -23.12
N SER A 186 -30.68 2.13 -23.33
CA SER A 186 -30.39 2.83 -24.58
C SER A 186 -28.94 2.77 -25.09
N VAL A 187 -28.00 2.07 -24.43
CA VAL A 187 -26.60 2.04 -24.91
C VAL A 187 -26.07 0.62 -25.03
N VAL A 188 -25.82 0.21 -26.29
CA VAL A 188 -24.98 -0.89 -26.79
C VAL A 188 -24.57 -1.96 -25.76
N SER A 189 -25.04 -3.19 -25.99
CA SER A 189 -24.77 -4.41 -25.23
C SER A 189 -23.28 -4.64 -24.93
N ARG A 190 -22.78 -4.07 -23.84
CA ARG A 190 -21.53 -4.55 -23.23
C ARG A 190 -21.90 -5.70 -22.28
N PRO A 191 -21.11 -6.78 -22.25
CA PRO A 191 -21.28 -7.78 -21.21
C PRO A 191 -21.16 -7.10 -19.85
N PRO A 192 -22.01 -7.46 -18.87
CA PRO A 192 -21.95 -6.85 -17.55
C PRO A 192 -20.59 -7.15 -16.92
N VAL A 193 -19.95 -6.12 -16.37
CA VAL A 193 -18.73 -6.30 -15.58
C VAL A 193 -19.08 -7.14 -14.34
N ARG A 194 -18.29 -8.18 -14.09
CA ARG A 194 -18.48 -9.09 -12.96
C ARG A 194 -17.16 -9.35 -12.26
N PHE A 195 -17.11 -9.15 -10.96
CA PHE A 195 -15.90 -9.38 -10.17
C PHE A 195 -16.22 -9.95 -8.79
N ALA A 196 -15.20 -10.48 -8.13
CA ALA A 196 -15.28 -10.88 -6.73
C ALA A 196 -14.17 -10.21 -5.90
N ILE A 197 -14.52 -9.76 -4.70
CA ILE A 197 -13.55 -9.30 -3.71
C ILE A 197 -13.75 -10.07 -2.41
N HIS A 198 -12.65 -10.55 -1.84
CA HIS A 198 -12.66 -11.36 -0.63
C HIS A 198 -11.77 -10.75 0.44
N PHE A 199 -12.15 -10.92 1.69
CA PHE A 199 -11.34 -10.59 2.85
C PHE A 199 -11.23 -11.81 3.76
N PHE A 200 -10.03 -12.05 4.28
CA PHE A 200 -9.73 -13.08 5.27
C PHE A 200 -8.77 -12.53 6.32
N ILE A 201 -9.19 -12.55 7.58
CA ILE A 201 -8.29 -12.25 8.69
C ILE A 201 -7.44 -13.47 9.03
N ALA A 202 -6.14 -13.37 8.80
CA ALA A 202 -5.19 -14.35 9.28
C ALA A 202 -4.94 -14.05 10.76
N GLY A 203 -5.40 -14.94 11.65
CA GLY A 203 -5.28 -14.75 13.10
C GLY A 203 -3.83 -14.54 13.59
N PHE A 204 -3.68 -14.16 14.85
CA PHE A 204 -2.41 -14.03 15.57
C PHE A 204 -1.59 -15.34 15.49
N GLY A 205 -0.72 -15.48 14.47
CA GLY A 205 0.09 -16.68 14.21
C GLY A 205 -0.23 -17.45 12.92
N GLY A 206 -1.23 -17.02 12.14
CA GLY A 206 -1.78 -17.76 10.98
C GLY A 206 -1.09 -17.54 9.64
N VAL A 207 -0.13 -16.63 9.50
CA VAL A 207 0.54 -16.39 8.19
C VAL A 207 1.16 -17.65 7.56
N PRO A 208 1.76 -18.59 8.32
CA PRO A 208 2.27 -19.84 7.74
C PRO A 208 1.17 -20.77 7.22
N THR A 209 -0.06 -20.68 7.74
CA THR A 209 -1.18 -21.50 7.29
C THR A 209 -1.98 -20.85 6.17
N ILE A 210 -1.76 -19.55 5.90
CA ILE A 210 -2.42 -18.81 4.81
C ILE A 210 -2.30 -19.54 3.46
N PRO A 211 -1.11 -19.98 2.98
CA PRO A 211 -1.00 -20.54 1.64
C PRO A 211 -1.82 -21.84 1.48
N ALA A 212 -1.81 -22.71 2.50
CA ALA A 212 -2.58 -23.95 2.49
C ALA A 212 -4.09 -23.68 2.55
N SER A 213 -4.50 -22.72 3.37
CA SER A 213 -5.89 -22.28 3.44
C SER A 213 -6.35 -21.63 2.13
N LEU A 214 -5.51 -20.80 1.49
CA LEU A 214 -5.82 -20.18 0.20
C LEU A 214 -5.92 -21.20 -0.92
N LYS A 215 -5.02 -22.18 -1.00
CA LYS A 215 -5.12 -23.27 -2.00
C LYS A 215 -6.48 -23.98 -1.95
N ARG A 216 -7.07 -24.12 -0.76
CA ARG A 216 -8.38 -24.75 -0.54
C ARG A 216 -9.54 -23.78 -0.75
N ALA A 217 -9.42 -22.56 -0.24
CA ALA A 217 -10.51 -21.59 -0.16
C ALA A 217 -10.62 -20.66 -1.37
N ALA A 218 -9.54 -20.53 -2.14
CA ALA A 218 -9.35 -19.52 -3.17
C ALA A 218 -8.54 -20.06 -4.37
N PRO A 219 -8.86 -21.26 -4.91
CA PRO A 219 -8.12 -21.80 -6.07
C PRO A 219 -8.25 -20.92 -7.32
N ASP A 220 -9.23 -20.03 -7.34
CA ASP A 220 -9.59 -19.11 -8.41
C ASP A 220 -9.08 -17.67 -8.19
N ALA A 221 -8.29 -17.41 -7.13
CA ALA A 221 -7.69 -16.10 -6.90
C ALA A 221 -6.83 -15.63 -8.09
N ASP A 222 -7.11 -14.43 -8.61
CA ASP A 222 -6.31 -13.79 -9.66
C ASP A 222 -5.24 -12.87 -9.08
N LEU A 223 -5.49 -12.30 -7.89
CA LEU A 223 -4.53 -11.51 -7.14
C LEU A 223 -4.79 -11.64 -5.64
N VAL A 224 -3.73 -11.85 -4.87
CA VAL A 224 -3.79 -11.86 -3.40
C VAL A 224 -2.95 -10.71 -2.86
N ILE A 225 -3.59 -9.80 -2.14
CA ILE A 225 -2.93 -8.75 -1.35
C ILE A 225 -2.70 -9.31 0.05
N LEU A 226 -1.43 -9.42 0.45
CA LEU A 226 -1.04 -10.01 1.71
C LEU A 226 -0.40 -8.98 2.64
N ASN A 227 -0.74 -9.00 3.93
CA ASN A 227 -0.03 -8.27 4.97
C ASN A 227 0.05 -9.05 6.27
N ALA A 228 1.08 -8.76 7.07
CA ALA A 228 1.17 -9.14 8.47
C ALA A 228 2.03 -8.12 9.23
N GLY A 229 1.81 -7.95 10.54
CA GLY A 229 2.71 -7.15 11.37
C GLY A 229 2.14 -6.53 12.65
N PRO A 230 0.99 -5.83 12.64
CA PRO A 230 0.49 -5.01 13.76
C PRO A 230 0.30 -5.76 15.09
N HIS A 231 0.17 -7.08 15.00
CA HIS A 231 -0.12 -7.98 16.11
C HIS A 231 1.08 -8.82 16.56
N ILE A 232 2.21 -8.71 15.87
CA ILE A 232 3.44 -9.41 16.21
C ILE A 232 4.36 -8.42 16.90
N HIS A 233 4.66 -8.64 18.18
CA HIS A 233 5.48 -7.70 18.97
C HIS A 233 6.99 -7.90 18.80
N ASP A 234 7.42 -9.09 18.37
CA ASP A 234 8.84 -9.38 18.12
C ASP A 234 9.09 -9.45 16.60
N PRO A 235 9.86 -8.51 16.03
CA PRO A 235 10.24 -8.53 14.62
C PRO A 235 10.88 -9.86 14.18
N ARG A 236 11.56 -10.58 15.07
CA ARG A 236 12.15 -11.90 14.77
C ARG A 236 11.10 -12.98 14.57
N GLN A 237 9.96 -12.88 15.26
CA GLN A 237 8.83 -13.76 15.00
C GLN A 237 8.22 -13.43 13.64
N LEU A 238 8.03 -12.15 13.31
CA LEU A 238 7.51 -11.72 12.02
C LEU A 238 8.41 -12.23 10.88
N HIS A 239 9.73 -12.08 11.00
CA HIS A 239 10.70 -12.66 10.06
C HIS A 239 10.44 -14.14 9.79
N GLY A 240 10.43 -14.97 10.85
CA GLY A 240 10.27 -16.41 10.70
C GLY A 240 8.90 -16.82 10.16
N VAL A 241 7.87 -16.05 10.52
CA VAL A 241 6.50 -16.23 10.02
C VAL A 241 6.42 -15.90 8.53
N THR A 242 7.00 -14.78 8.09
CA THR A 242 7.08 -14.39 6.67
C THR A 242 7.90 -15.38 5.85
N GLN A 243 9.06 -15.82 6.35
CA GLN A 243 9.87 -16.84 5.69
C GLN A 243 9.12 -18.14 5.47
N ARG A 244 8.41 -18.64 6.50
CA ARG A 244 7.59 -19.84 6.36
C ARG A 244 6.46 -19.65 5.36
N ALA A 245 5.78 -18.50 5.38
CA ALA A 245 4.71 -18.22 4.42
C ALA A 245 5.22 -18.25 2.96
N ILE A 246 6.39 -17.65 2.68
CA ILE A 246 7.04 -17.70 1.36
C ILE A 246 7.41 -19.14 0.99
N ALA A 247 8.02 -19.90 1.92
CA ALA A 247 8.39 -21.29 1.68
C ALA A 247 7.17 -22.15 1.36
N THR A 248 6.13 -22.09 2.19
CA THR A 248 4.89 -22.83 1.96
C THR A 248 4.20 -22.40 0.66
N TRP A 249 4.24 -21.12 0.28
CA TRP A 249 3.73 -20.67 -1.02
C TRP A 249 4.43 -21.35 -2.19
N ARG A 250 5.77 -21.40 -2.14
CA ARG A 250 6.61 -22.05 -3.15
C ARG A 250 6.38 -23.56 -3.18
N GLU A 251 6.34 -24.22 -2.02
CA GLU A 251 6.10 -25.67 -1.89
C GLU A 251 4.75 -26.09 -2.45
N LEU A 252 3.71 -25.27 -2.26
CA LEU A 252 2.38 -25.56 -2.77
C LEU A 252 2.25 -25.36 -4.28
N GLY A 253 3.25 -24.75 -4.93
CA GLY A 253 3.29 -24.47 -6.36
C GLY A 253 2.19 -23.50 -6.80
N LEU A 254 1.77 -22.57 -5.92
CA LEU A 254 0.69 -21.64 -6.21
C LEU A 254 1.17 -20.59 -7.23
N GLN A 255 0.55 -20.61 -8.41
CA GLN A 255 0.78 -19.63 -9.49
C GLN A 255 -0.09 -18.37 -9.35
N ILE A 256 -0.59 -18.10 -8.14
CA ILE A 256 -1.43 -16.94 -7.87
C ILE A 256 -0.50 -15.74 -7.61
N PRO A 257 -0.62 -14.63 -8.35
CA PRO A 257 0.14 -13.41 -8.08
C PRO A 257 -0.06 -12.91 -6.63
N ILE A 258 1.04 -12.60 -5.96
CA ILE A 258 1.05 -11.99 -4.63
C ILE A 258 1.46 -10.54 -4.74
N LEU A 259 0.72 -9.68 -4.05
CA LEU A 259 1.08 -8.30 -3.80
C LEU A 259 1.26 -8.09 -2.30
N TRP A 260 2.51 -7.91 -1.85
CA TRP A 260 2.80 -7.70 -0.44
C TRP A 260 2.54 -6.25 -0.05
N ARG A 261 1.61 -6.00 0.87
CA ARG A 261 1.43 -4.67 1.46
C ARG A 261 2.33 -4.51 2.67
N GLU A 262 3.07 -3.41 2.74
CA GLU A 262 3.79 -3.03 3.96
C GLU A 262 2.85 -2.91 5.17
N THR A 263 3.43 -3.09 6.35
CA THR A 263 2.78 -2.72 7.61
C THR A 263 2.64 -1.20 7.67
N LEU A 264 1.46 -0.70 8.01
CA LEU A 264 1.23 0.73 8.19
C LEU A 264 1.78 1.19 9.55
N ALA A 265 2.18 2.45 9.63
CA ALA A 265 2.70 3.03 10.87
C ALA A 265 1.65 3.01 12.00
N GLN A 266 2.12 2.79 13.22
CA GLN A 266 1.36 3.03 14.45
C GLN A 266 1.86 4.33 15.09
N HIS A 267 1.02 4.97 15.90
CA HIS A 267 1.30 6.32 16.44
C HIS A 267 1.05 6.45 17.94
N PHE A 268 1.43 5.43 18.71
CA PHE A 268 1.38 5.46 20.16
C PHE A 268 2.40 6.43 20.76
N GLN A 269 1.99 7.19 21.78
CA GLN A 269 2.87 8.12 22.48
C GLN A 269 3.73 7.40 23.53
N ASN A 270 4.70 6.62 23.06
CA ASN A 270 5.59 5.87 23.93
C ASN A 270 6.80 6.68 24.36
N PRO A 271 7.44 6.33 25.50
CA PRO A 271 8.67 6.98 25.95
C PRO A 271 9.82 6.88 24.94
N ASP A 272 9.87 5.79 24.18
CA ASP A 272 10.90 5.56 23.15
C ASP A 272 10.64 6.35 21.86
N GLY A 273 9.48 6.99 21.70
CA GLY A 273 9.13 7.79 20.52
C GLY A 273 8.89 7.00 19.23
N THR A 274 8.85 5.66 19.28
CA THR A 274 8.72 4.80 18.09
C THR A 274 7.35 4.84 17.42
N GLY A 275 6.30 5.21 18.17
CA GLY A 275 4.93 5.08 17.69
C GLY A 275 4.40 3.65 17.73
N ALA A 276 5.24 2.63 17.95
CA ALA A 276 4.86 1.22 17.88
C ALA A 276 3.92 0.80 19.01
N TYR A 277 3.14 -0.27 18.84
CA TYR A 277 2.42 -0.85 19.96
C TYR A 277 3.40 -1.51 20.95
N ILE A 278 3.43 -0.99 22.18
CA ILE A 278 4.21 -1.52 23.30
C ILE A 278 3.48 -2.65 24.03
N GLU A 279 4.25 -3.48 24.72
CA GLU A 279 3.77 -4.66 25.45
C GLU A 279 2.47 -4.40 26.24
N PRO A 280 1.47 -5.32 26.20
CA PRO A 280 0.14 -5.10 26.76
C PRO A 280 0.14 -4.59 28.21
N LYS A 281 1.04 -5.08 29.06
CA LYS A 281 1.14 -4.66 30.47
C LYS A 281 1.50 -3.18 30.62
N LEU A 282 2.45 -2.70 29.81
CA LEU A 282 2.86 -1.29 29.82
C LEU A 282 1.77 -0.41 29.17
N SER A 283 1.17 -0.88 28.08
CA SER A 283 0.03 -0.23 27.43
C SER A 283 -1.15 -0.06 28.39
N ASP A 284 -1.51 -1.10 29.14
CA ASP A 284 -2.58 -1.06 30.15
C ASP A 284 -2.25 -0.13 31.32
N HIS A 285 -0.99 -0.10 31.76
CA HIS A 285 -0.54 0.84 32.80
C HIS A 285 -0.67 2.30 32.34
N LEU A 286 -0.17 2.62 31.13
CA LEU A 286 -0.27 3.97 30.56
C LEU A 286 -1.73 4.35 30.27
N ARG A 287 -2.57 3.37 29.88
CA ARG A 287 -4.02 3.55 29.70
C ARG A 287 -4.70 3.92 31.02
N LYS A 288 -4.41 3.19 32.11
CA LYS A 288 -4.93 3.49 33.46
C LYS A 288 -4.51 4.88 33.96
N GLN A 289 -3.33 5.35 33.56
CA GLN A 289 -2.85 6.71 33.85
C GLN A 289 -3.44 7.79 32.93
N GLY A 290 -4.30 7.44 31.97
CA GLY A 290 -4.86 8.38 31.01
C GLY A 290 -3.82 8.96 30.03
N LYS A 291 -2.66 8.33 29.88
CA LYS A 291 -1.56 8.79 29.02
C LYS A 291 -1.71 8.36 27.57
N LEU A 292 -2.56 7.38 27.26
CA LEU A 292 -2.89 6.92 25.89
C LEU A 292 -4.19 7.54 25.35
N LYS A 293 -4.48 8.79 25.71
CA LYS A 293 -5.69 9.49 25.25
C LYS A 293 -5.59 10.04 23.83
N LYS A 294 -4.39 10.11 23.25
CA LYS A 294 -4.15 10.68 21.92
C LYS A 294 -3.01 9.95 21.22
N CYS A 295 -3.10 9.87 19.90
CA CYS A 295 -2.01 9.47 19.03
C CYS A 295 -1.06 10.65 18.81
N GLY A 296 0.21 10.38 18.46
CA GLY A 296 1.22 11.41 18.29
C GLY A 296 2.21 11.08 17.18
N PRO A 297 3.00 12.08 16.73
CA PRO A 297 4.00 11.85 15.70
C PRO A 297 5.08 10.88 16.18
N ILE A 298 5.65 10.12 15.24
CA ILE A 298 6.87 9.34 15.46
C ILE A 298 8.03 10.34 15.70
N ARG A 299 8.81 10.11 16.76
CA ARG A 299 9.89 11.04 17.21
C ARG A 299 11.29 10.47 17.08
N VAL A 300 11.40 9.23 16.60
CA VAL A 300 12.68 8.55 16.38
C VAL A 300 13.00 8.46 14.89
N ASN A 301 14.22 8.03 14.61
CA ASN A 301 14.62 7.68 13.26
C ASN A 301 13.71 6.57 12.70
N ARG A 302 13.39 6.69 11.40
CA ARG A 302 12.58 5.78 10.62
C ARG A 302 12.92 4.31 10.84
N SER A 303 14.21 3.94 10.84
CA SER A 303 14.63 2.54 11.00
C SER A 303 14.18 1.89 12.32
N MET A 304 13.97 2.68 13.36
CA MET A 304 13.49 2.19 14.66
C MET A 304 11.96 2.05 14.68
N ALA A 305 11.24 2.96 14.02
CA ALA A 305 9.78 2.94 13.96
C ALA A 305 9.25 1.97 12.88
N ASP A 306 10.04 1.71 11.84
CA ASP A 306 9.72 0.85 10.69
C ASP A 306 10.27 -0.58 10.86
N VAL A 307 10.43 -1.03 12.11
CA VAL A 307 11.16 -2.26 12.40
C VAL A 307 10.56 -3.49 11.71
N PHE A 308 9.24 -3.54 11.52
CA PHE A 308 8.58 -4.66 10.85
C PHE A 308 8.95 -4.73 9.37
N ASN A 309 8.88 -3.61 8.63
CA ASN A 309 9.19 -3.64 7.21
C ASN A 309 10.70 -3.76 6.96
N THR A 310 11.57 -3.30 7.87
CA THR A 310 13.02 -3.56 7.76
C THR A 310 13.37 -5.06 7.79
N VAL A 311 12.48 -5.87 8.35
CA VAL A 311 12.66 -7.31 8.51
C VAL A 311 11.91 -8.11 7.44
N THR A 312 10.73 -7.66 7.01
CA THR A 312 9.94 -8.36 5.98
C THR A 312 10.34 -7.98 4.56
N ASN A 313 10.58 -6.70 4.27
CA ASN A 313 10.81 -6.24 2.88
C ASN A 313 11.98 -6.96 2.19
N PRO A 314 13.13 -7.24 2.83
CA PRO A 314 14.20 -8.00 2.19
C PRO A 314 13.76 -9.42 1.78
N LEU A 315 12.95 -10.09 2.60
CA LEU A 315 12.43 -11.42 2.31
C LEU A 315 11.45 -11.41 1.14
N ILE A 316 10.61 -10.37 1.07
CA ILE A 316 9.62 -10.18 0.02
C ILE A 316 10.31 -9.87 -1.32
N ALA A 317 11.35 -9.03 -1.29
CA ALA A 317 12.18 -8.75 -2.45
C ALA A 317 12.90 -10.01 -2.95
N GLU A 318 13.48 -10.82 -2.04
CA GLU A 318 14.07 -12.13 -2.37
C GLU A 318 13.02 -13.12 -2.89
N ALA A 319 11.76 -13.00 -2.45
CA ALA A 319 10.64 -13.78 -2.97
C ALA A 319 10.23 -13.39 -4.39
N GLY A 320 10.66 -12.22 -4.88
CA GLY A 320 10.22 -11.65 -6.15
C GLY A 320 8.76 -11.17 -6.12
N TRP A 321 8.20 -10.93 -4.93
CA TRP A 321 6.83 -10.46 -4.78
C TRP A 321 6.79 -8.94 -4.89
N PRO A 322 5.95 -8.37 -5.79
CA PRO A 322 5.69 -6.94 -5.82
C PRO A 322 5.20 -6.42 -4.47
N MET A 323 5.50 -5.15 -4.20
CA MET A 323 5.23 -4.53 -2.91
C MET A 323 4.40 -3.27 -3.05
N LEU A 324 3.43 -3.08 -2.14
CA LEU A 324 2.73 -1.83 -1.93
C LEU A 324 3.41 -1.08 -0.78
N PRO A 325 4.33 -0.13 -1.06
CA PRO A 325 4.94 0.67 -0.03
C PRO A 325 3.90 1.65 0.53
N ALA A 326 3.77 1.65 1.84
CA ALA A 326 2.73 2.41 2.52
C ALA A 326 3.18 2.94 3.89
N TRP A 327 4.30 2.44 4.42
CA TRP A 327 4.80 2.89 5.70
C TRP A 327 5.18 4.37 5.66
N ASN A 328 5.89 4.82 4.62
CA ASN A 328 6.31 6.22 4.50
C ASN A 328 5.09 7.17 4.49
N ALA A 329 4.10 6.88 3.66
CA ALA A 329 2.86 7.64 3.58
C ALA A 329 2.11 7.67 4.91
N SER A 330 2.01 6.52 5.58
CA SER A 330 1.29 6.40 6.83
C SER A 330 2.00 7.01 8.04
N SER A 331 3.34 7.05 8.06
CA SER A 331 4.17 7.53 9.18
C SER A 331 3.96 8.99 9.60
N THR A 332 3.36 9.78 8.73
CA THR A 332 3.04 11.19 9.00
C THR A 332 1.59 11.39 9.45
N LEU A 333 0.74 10.36 9.37
CA LEU A 333 -0.71 10.47 9.51
C LEU A 333 -1.22 10.16 10.92
N TYR A 334 -0.47 10.51 11.97
CA TYR A 334 -0.87 10.23 13.36
C TYR A 334 -2.25 10.80 13.73
N TRP A 335 -2.65 11.89 13.07
CA TRP A 335 -3.95 12.53 13.27
C TRP A 335 -5.11 11.84 12.53
N HIS A 336 -4.88 10.82 11.70
CA HIS A 336 -5.93 10.02 11.05
C HIS A 336 -6.43 8.86 11.93
N HIS A 337 -5.78 8.58 13.06
CA HIS A 337 -6.17 7.53 13.99
C HIS A 337 -7.45 7.82 14.79
N LEU A 338 -8.02 6.81 15.43
CA LEU A 338 -9.31 6.96 16.11
C LEU A 338 -9.10 7.53 17.51
N PRO A 339 -9.81 8.62 17.87
CA PRO A 339 -9.63 9.26 19.16
C PRO A 339 -10.14 8.41 20.33
N PHE A 340 -11.17 7.58 20.13
CA PHE A 340 -11.71 6.69 21.16
C PHE A 340 -12.25 5.39 20.55
N GLY A 341 -11.65 4.27 20.91
CA GLY A 341 -12.20 2.96 20.57
C GLY A 341 -13.36 2.62 21.50
N LYS A 342 -14.61 2.99 21.15
CA LYS A 342 -15.81 2.63 21.94
C LYS A 342 -15.90 1.12 22.26
N PHE A 343 -15.28 0.27 21.43
CA PHE A 343 -15.47 -1.18 21.46
C PHE A 343 -14.27 -1.98 21.99
N THR A 344 -13.04 -1.52 21.78
CA THR A 344 -11.82 -2.20 22.28
C THR A 344 -11.31 -1.59 23.56
N HIS A 345 -11.27 -0.26 23.65
CA HIS A 345 -10.63 0.47 24.74
C HIS A 345 -11.42 1.75 25.06
N PRO A 346 -12.46 1.69 25.92
CA PRO A 346 -13.39 2.81 26.15
C PRO A 346 -12.77 4.09 26.72
N ASN A 347 -11.45 4.10 27.01
CA ASN A 347 -10.71 5.24 27.55
C ASN A 347 -9.34 5.45 26.86
N ALA A 348 -9.12 4.88 25.68
CA ALA A 348 -7.87 5.02 24.94
C ALA A 348 -8.09 5.37 23.46
N ALA A 349 -7.16 6.12 22.90
CA ALA A 349 -7.06 6.28 21.47
C ALA A 349 -6.60 4.97 20.81
N ASP A 350 -7.16 4.68 19.64
CA ASP A 350 -6.71 3.59 18.79
C ASP A 350 -5.71 4.16 17.80
N CYS A 351 -4.42 3.98 18.11
CA CYS A 351 -3.31 4.45 17.30
C CYS A 351 -2.76 3.40 16.34
N THR A 352 -3.59 2.39 16.04
CA THR A 352 -3.32 1.34 15.04
C THR A 352 -4.25 1.53 13.85
N HIS A 353 -5.55 1.68 14.08
CA HIS A 353 -6.55 1.80 13.02
C HIS A 353 -6.74 3.24 12.56
N TYR A 354 -6.96 3.42 11.26
CA TYR A 354 -7.17 4.71 10.61
C TYR A 354 -8.67 4.96 10.44
N CYS A 355 -9.13 6.20 10.65
CA CYS A 355 -10.53 6.55 10.40
C CYS A 355 -10.85 6.44 8.91
N MET A 356 -12.09 6.12 8.55
CA MET A 356 -12.52 6.11 7.14
C MET A 356 -13.61 7.16 6.85
N PRO A 357 -13.70 7.69 5.62
CA PRO A 357 -12.69 7.56 4.54
C PRO A 357 -11.28 8.03 4.98
N ASN A 358 -10.21 7.74 4.24
CA ASN A 358 -8.95 8.50 4.39
C ASN A 358 -8.11 8.39 3.12
N GLN A 359 -7.18 9.34 2.95
CA GLN A 359 -6.33 9.40 1.76
C GLN A 359 -5.27 8.29 1.70
N LEU A 360 -4.95 7.65 2.83
CA LEU A 360 -4.04 6.52 2.87
C LEU A 360 -4.65 5.29 2.16
N PHE A 361 -5.92 4.97 2.40
CA PHE A 361 -6.59 3.89 1.68
C PHE A 361 -6.95 4.28 0.24
N ALA A 362 -7.20 5.56 -0.05
CA ALA A 362 -7.31 6.05 -1.43
C ALA A 362 -6.03 5.78 -2.23
N MET A 363 -4.87 6.13 -1.65
CA MET A 363 -3.56 5.83 -2.21
C MET A 363 -3.38 4.32 -2.41
N LEU A 364 -3.67 3.50 -1.40
CA LEU A 364 -3.52 2.04 -1.51
C LEU A 364 -4.40 1.46 -2.63
N ASN A 365 -5.66 1.88 -2.74
CA ASN A 365 -6.55 1.46 -3.82
C ASN A 365 -6.02 1.88 -5.20
N ALA A 366 -5.41 3.07 -5.30
CA ALA A 366 -4.79 3.53 -6.54
C ALA A 366 -3.57 2.71 -6.92
N MET A 367 -2.74 2.31 -5.96
CA MET A 367 -1.62 1.39 -6.21
C MET A 367 -2.11 0.00 -6.61
N VAL A 368 -3.17 -0.51 -5.98
CA VAL A 368 -3.82 -1.77 -6.39
C VAL A 368 -4.31 -1.68 -7.83
N LEU A 369 -4.93 -0.57 -8.25
CA LEU A 369 -5.34 -0.35 -9.63
C LEU A 369 -4.16 -0.46 -10.61
N VAL A 370 -3.01 0.14 -10.28
CA VAL A 370 -1.78 0.01 -11.10
C VAL A 370 -1.41 -1.46 -11.29
N HIS A 371 -1.47 -2.28 -10.25
CA HIS A 371 -1.17 -3.71 -10.37
C HIS A 371 -2.23 -4.48 -11.16
N LEU A 372 -3.51 -4.20 -10.94
CA LEU A 372 -4.61 -4.85 -11.65
C LEU A 372 -4.56 -4.60 -13.16
N GLU A 373 -4.26 -3.37 -13.58
CA GLU A 373 -4.15 -3.00 -15.00
C GLU A 373 -2.95 -3.67 -15.70
N HIS A 374 -1.99 -4.22 -14.95
CA HIS A 374 -0.80 -4.89 -15.47
C HIS A 374 -0.79 -6.40 -15.17
N LEU A 375 -1.93 -6.99 -14.79
CA LEU A 375 -2.02 -8.45 -14.64
C LEU A 375 -1.99 -9.13 -16.01
N GLU A 376 -0.90 -9.85 -16.28
CA GLU A 376 -0.71 -10.58 -17.54
C GLU A 376 -1.65 -11.79 -17.69
N ALA A 377 -2.09 -12.38 -16.56
CA ALA A 377 -2.95 -13.56 -16.60
C ALA A 377 -4.31 -13.21 -17.23
N PRO A 378 -4.85 -14.01 -18.17
CA PRO A 378 -6.17 -13.78 -18.72
C PRO A 378 -7.24 -13.89 -17.62
N PRO A 379 -8.33 -13.10 -17.69
CA PRO A 379 -9.46 -13.24 -16.77
C PRO A 379 -10.02 -14.66 -16.78
N ARG A 380 -10.47 -15.14 -15.63
CA ARG A 380 -11.06 -16.47 -15.47
C ARG A 380 -12.56 -16.34 -15.22
N VAL A 381 -13.34 -17.30 -15.69
CA VAL A 381 -14.79 -17.30 -15.44
C VAL A 381 -15.03 -17.42 -13.93
N ILE A 382 -15.60 -16.39 -13.32
CA ILE A 382 -15.92 -16.40 -11.90
C ILE A 382 -17.12 -17.31 -11.66
N HIS A 383 -16.96 -18.32 -10.82
CA HIS A 383 -18.04 -19.19 -10.39
C HIS A 383 -18.81 -18.54 -9.23
N LEU A 384 -19.77 -17.68 -9.56
CA LEU A 384 -20.58 -16.90 -8.59
C LEU A 384 -21.34 -17.74 -7.55
N ASN A 385 -21.58 -19.02 -7.84
CA ASN A 385 -22.38 -19.92 -7.01
C ASN A 385 -21.56 -20.87 -6.15
N ARG A 386 -20.25 -20.66 -5.98
CA ARG A 386 -19.44 -21.54 -5.13
C ARG A 386 -19.44 -21.00 -3.70
N PRO A 387 -20.24 -21.56 -2.77
CA PRO A 387 -20.04 -21.27 -1.36
C PRO A 387 -18.64 -21.77 -0.99
N VAL A 388 -17.73 -20.88 -0.62
CA VAL A 388 -16.49 -21.31 0.04
C VAL A 388 -16.94 -22.01 1.32
N GLY A 389 -16.71 -23.32 1.42
CA GLY A 389 -17.30 -24.12 2.48
C GLY A 389 -16.86 -23.68 3.89
N PRO A 390 -17.65 -23.96 4.95
CA PRO A 390 -17.30 -23.72 6.35
C PRO A 390 -16.07 -24.50 6.85
N ALA A 391 -15.45 -25.34 6.00
CA ALA A 391 -14.17 -26.02 6.26
C ALA A 391 -12.98 -25.06 6.51
N MET A 392 -13.21 -23.74 6.41
CA MET A 392 -12.27 -22.69 6.80
C MET A 392 -12.06 -22.54 8.32
N LEU A 393 -12.80 -23.28 9.15
CA LEU A 393 -12.62 -23.22 10.60
C LEU A 393 -11.43 -24.06 11.04
N PHE A 394 -10.27 -23.38 11.09
CA PHE A 394 -9.13 -23.69 11.96
C PHE A 394 -8.76 -25.17 12.04
N GLU A 395 -7.91 -25.65 11.11
CA GLU A 395 -6.88 -26.56 11.58
C GLU A 395 -6.12 -25.79 12.68
N PRO A 396 -5.98 -26.34 13.90
CA PRO A 396 -5.21 -25.68 14.94
C PRO A 396 -3.84 -25.33 14.35
N PRO A 397 -3.25 -24.18 14.71
CA PRO A 397 -1.88 -23.89 14.29
C PRO A 397 -1.03 -25.14 14.59
N PRO A 398 -0.08 -25.51 13.71
CA PRO A 398 0.83 -26.60 14.01
C PRO A 398 1.36 -26.36 15.43
N PRO A 399 1.43 -27.41 16.27
CA PRO A 399 1.78 -27.26 17.67
C PRO A 399 3.03 -26.38 17.78
N PRO A 400 3.08 -25.47 18.77
CA PRO A 400 4.28 -24.66 18.97
C PRO A 400 5.48 -25.59 19.00
N LEU A 401 6.57 -25.17 18.35
CA LEU A 401 7.84 -25.92 18.36
C LEU A 401 8.08 -26.41 19.78
N THR A 402 8.31 -27.71 19.91
CA THR A 402 8.65 -28.30 21.19
C THR A 402 9.83 -27.54 21.80
N GLU A 403 9.98 -27.53 23.13
CA GLU A 403 11.16 -26.91 23.75
C GLU A 403 12.47 -27.41 23.13
N GLN A 404 12.50 -28.66 22.65
CA GLN A 404 13.62 -29.23 21.91
C GLN A 404 13.83 -28.58 20.53
N GLU A 405 12.80 -28.44 19.70
CA GLU A 405 12.90 -27.79 18.39
C GLU A 405 13.20 -26.29 18.52
N LEU A 406 12.63 -25.63 19.53
CA LEU A 406 12.94 -24.25 19.85
C LEU A 406 14.38 -24.12 20.36
N ALA A 407 14.87 -25.06 21.18
CA ALA A 407 16.24 -25.10 21.65
C ALA A 407 17.24 -25.37 20.51
N GLU A 408 16.93 -26.27 19.59
CA GLU A 408 17.69 -26.50 18.35
C GLU A 408 17.79 -25.22 17.50
N LEU A 409 16.66 -24.56 17.25
CA LEU A 409 16.61 -23.31 16.51
C LEU A 409 17.37 -22.17 17.24
N MET A 410 17.31 -22.15 18.57
CA MET A 410 18.01 -21.18 19.41
C MET A 410 19.52 -21.46 19.47
N LYS A 411 19.96 -22.73 19.45
CA LYS A 411 21.39 -23.10 19.39
C LYS A 411 22.04 -22.55 18.12
N ASP A 412 21.42 -22.73 16.96
CA ASP A 412 21.92 -22.20 15.69
C ASP A 412 21.96 -20.66 15.70
N LYS A 413 20.93 -20.00 16.27
CA LYS A 413 20.91 -18.54 16.43
C LYS A 413 21.95 -18.01 17.42
N ILE A 414 22.19 -18.71 18.52
CA ILE A 414 23.23 -18.35 19.50
C ILE A 414 24.61 -18.53 18.87
N ALA A 415 24.83 -19.59 18.09
CA ALA A 415 26.08 -19.81 17.36
C ALA A 415 26.34 -18.68 16.35
N LYS A 416 25.37 -18.37 15.48
CA LYS A 416 25.44 -17.26 14.51
C LYS A 416 25.59 -15.89 15.20
N GLY A 417 24.92 -15.68 16.35
CA GLY A 417 25.03 -14.46 17.14
C GLY A 417 26.42 -14.28 17.76
N LYS A 418 27.04 -15.36 18.26
CA LYS A 418 28.43 -15.35 18.77
C LYS A 418 29.42 -15.05 17.65
N GLU A 419 29.22 -15.62 16.47
CA GLU A 419 30.06 -15.37 15.30
C GLU A 419 29.96 -13.92 14.81
N LYS A 420 28.74 -13.37 14.73
CA LYS A 420 28.50 -11.96 14.40
C LYS A 420 29.17 -11.02 15.41
N LYS A 421 29.00 -11.23 16.72
CA LYS A 421 29.69 -10.43 17.76
C LYS A 421 31.22 -10.49 17.63
N LYS A 422 31.78 -11.65 17.27
CA LYS A 422 33.23 -11.80 17.03
C LYS A 422 33.67 -11.04 15.78
N LYS A 423 32.85 -11.01 14.72
CA LYS A 423 33.10 -10.23 13.50
C LYS A 423 33.02 -8.73 13.77
N ASP A 424 32.00 -8.27 14.49
CA ASP A 424 31.81 -6.86 14.83
C ASP A 424 32.95 -6.33 15.70
N LYS A 425 33.38 -7.10 16.71
CA LYS A 425 34.56 -6.77 17.53
C LYS A 425 35.83 -6.64 16.66
N ARG A 426 36.04 -7.55 15.70
CA ARG A 426 37.18 -7.46 14.77
C ARG A 426 37.12 -6.23 13.87
N ILE A 427 35.93 -5.78 13.49
CA ILE A 427 35.73 -4.56 12.69
C ILE A 427 36.05 -3.34 13.56
N GLN A 428 35.49 -3.27 14.77
CA GLN A 428 35.75 -2.18 15.73
C GLN A 428 37.25 -2.05 16.05
N ASP A 429 37.94 -3.17 16.33
CA ASP A 429 39.39 -3.17 16.58
C ASP A 429 40.19 -2.66 15.36
N ARG A 430 39.72 -2.93 14.14
CA ARG A 430 40.35 -2.44 12.90
C ARG A 430 40.10 -0.95 12.70
N GLU A 431 38.91 -0.46 13.01
CA GLU A 431 38.57 0.96 12.92
C GLU A 431 39.32 1.78 13.96
N GLU A 432 39.43 1.30 15.20
CA GLU A 432 40.23 1.96 16.23
C GLU A 432 41.72 2.04 15.84
N LYS A 433 42.27 0.97 15.26
CA LYS A 433 43.64 0.98 14.71
C LYS A 433 43.80 1.97 13.55
N ARG A 434 42.80 2.09 12.67
CA ARG A 434 42.80 3.08 11.58
C ARG A 434 42.71 4.52 12.11
N ALA A 435 41.90 4.75 13.15
CA ALA A 435 41.78 6.05 13.80
C ALA A 435 43.11 6.48 14.43
N LYS A 436 43.76 5.59 15.21
CA LYS A 436 45.08 5.86 15.81
C LYS A 436 46.14 6.20 14.76
N ARG A 437 46.23 5.43 13.67
CA ARG A 437 47.16 5.72 12.55
C ARG A 437 46.85 7.06 11.87
N SER A 438 45.58 7.43 11.76
CA SER A 438 45.18 8.71 11.15
C SER A 438 45.53 9.89 12.06
N GLU A 439 45.40 9.72 13.38
CA GLU A 439 45.80 10.72 14.36
C GLU A 439 47.33 10.92 14.39
N GLU A 440 48.11 9.83 14.35
CA GLU A 440 49.58 9.89 14.23
C GLU A 440 50.02 10.61 12.96
N LYS A 441 49.42 10.29 11.81
CA LYS A 441 49.67 11.00 10.55
C LYS A 441 49.33 12.48 10.64
N ARG A 442 48.21 12.83 11.29
CA ARG A 442 47.81 14.23 11.51
C ARG A 442 48.81 14.97 12.41
N LYS A 443 49.30 14.34 13.49
CA LYS A 443 50.31 14.93 14.37
C LYS A 443 51.63 15.18 13.62
N SER A 444 52.11 14.19 12.87
CA SER A 444 53.30 14.33 12.03
C SER A 444 53.17 15.45 10.99
N TRP A 445 52.02 15.54 10.31
CA TRP A 445 51.75 16.60 9.35
C TRP A 445 51.73 18.00 10.00
N ILE A 446 51.17 18.14 11.21
CA ILE A 446 51.17 19.40 11.96
C ILE A 446 52.62 19.81 12.33
N GLU A 447 53.45 18.86 12.78
CA GLU A 447 54.86 19.15 13.08
C GLU A 447 55.66 19.55 11.84
N GLU A 448 55.44 18.89 10.71
CA GLU A 448 56.07 19.24 9.43
C GLU A 448 55.68 20.67 9.01
N LYS A 449 54.40 21.03 9.13
CA LYS A 449 53.92 22.40 8.82
C LYS A 449 54.48 23.45 9.76
N LYS A 450 54.69 23.13 11.04
CA LYS A 450 55.39 24.03 11.98
C LYS A 450 56.85 24.26 11.58
N LYS A 451 57.57 23.21 11.18
CA LYS A 451 58.96 23.31 10.69
C LYS A 451 59.04 24.11 9.40
N GLU A 452 58.09 23.92 8.48
CA GLU A 452 58.01 24.67 7.22
C GLU A 452 57.75 26.16 7.46
N LYS A 453 56.87 26.50 8.42
CA LYS A 453 56.61 27.88 8.81
C LYS A 453 57.86 28.56 9.40
N GLY A 454 58.53 27.90 10.35
CA GLY A 454 59.77 28.44 10.94
C GLY A 454 60.85 28.74 9.89
N ARG A 455 61.02 27.87 8.89
CA ARG A 455 61.95 28.11 7.77
C ARG A 455 61.60 29.35 6.92
N ARG A 456 60.31 29.61 6.70
CA ARG A 456 59.86 30.80 5.96
C ARG A 456 60.06 32.08 6.76
N ASP A 457 59.83 32.02 8.07
CA ASP A 457 60.03 33.16 8.96
C ASP A 457 61.54 33.53 9.01
N ASP A 458 62.44 32.56 9.12
CA ASP A 458 63.90 32.76 9.06
C ASP A 458 64.39 33.30 7.69
N GLU A 459 63.81 32.86 6.58
CA GLU A 459 64.11 33.38 5.23
C GLU A 459 63.54 34.79 5.00
N GLY A 460 62.39 35.09 5.61
CA GLY A 460 61.77 36.41 5.59
C GLY A 460 62.63 37.43 6.34
N GLU A 461 63.09 37.07 7.54
CA GLU A 461 63.90 37.93 8.40
C GLU A 461 65.26 38.27 7.75
N LYS A 462 65.91 37.30 7.10
CA LYS A 462 67.13 37.52 6.30
C LYS A 462 66.92 38.41 5.07
N LYS A 463 65.72 38.43 4.48
CA LYS A 463 65.40 39.32 3.35
C LYS A 463 65.15 40.76 3.82
N THR A 464 64.52 40.96 4.97
CA THR A 464 64.36 42.30 5.58
C THR A 464 65.71 42.88 6.01
N GLU A 465 66.59 42.08 6.62
CA GLU A 465 67.91 42.55 7.07
C GLU A 465 68.84 42.93 5.90
N ASN A 466 68.68 42.28 4.74
CA ASN A 466 69.41 42.65 3.52
C ASN A 466 68.83 43.87 2.79
N ASN A 467 67.53 44.16 2.93
CA ASN A 467 66.93 45.37 2.38
C ASN A 467 67.28 46.61 3.21
N ASP A 468 67.29 46.51 4.55
CA ASP A 468 67.69 47.61 5.44
C ASP A 468 69.19 47.98 5.29
N LYS A 469 70.04 47.03 4.89
CA LYS A 469 71.45 47.29 4.51
C LYS A 469 71.63 47.88 3.11
N LYS A 470 70.60 47.87 2.28
CA LYS A 470 70.63 48.43 0.92
C LYS A 470 70.02 49.84 0.87
N GLU A 471 69.23 50.21 1.89
CA GLU A 471 68.64 51.53 2.08
C GLU A 471 69.48 52.48 2.97
N ARG A 472 70.48 51.95 3.68
CA ARG A 472 71.58 52.71 4.29
C ARG A 472 72.79 52.76 3.35
#